data_AF-A0A429ZMM5-F1
#
_entry.id   AF-A0A429ZMM5-F1
#
_cell.length_a   1.000
_cell.length_b   1.000
_cell.length_c   1.000
_cell.angle_alpha   90.00
_cell.angle_beta   90.00
_cell.angle_gamma   90.00
#
_symmetry.space_group_name_H-M   'P 1'
#
loop_
_entity.id
_entity.type
_entity.pdbx_description
1 polymer ?
#
loop_
_entity_poly.entity_id
_entity_poly.type
_entity_poly.pdbx_seq_one_letter_code
_entity_poly.pdbx_strand_id
1 'polypeptide(L)'
;MSGELLKIDSQDYHTWAFTSPKIKNGCALVPPLAPQHILILTLDDREDIYTAGYRLVNYLSQMKVTLMDLPANTSLYLPYQNDL
;
A
#
# COMPACT_ATOMS: atom_id res chain seq x y z
N MET A 1 -17.48 6.70 2.41
CA MET A 1 -16.25 6.43 1.64
C MET A 1 -16.40 5.04 1.04
N SER A 2 -16.50 4.90 -0.28
CA SER A 2 -16.43 3.60 -0.94
C SER A 2 -14.95 3.26 -1.17
N GLY A 3 -14.50 2.11 -0.69
CA GLY A 3 -13.18 1.59 -1.07
C GLY A 3 -13.20 1.11 -2.52
N GLU A 4 -12.08 1.27 -3.21
CA GLU A 4 -11.86 0.66 -4.52
C GLU A 4 -11.21 -0.72 -4.32
N LEU A 5 -11.43 -1.63 -5.27
CA LEU A 5 -10.77 -2.93 -5.29
C LEU A 5 -9.59 -2.86 -6.27
N LEU A 6 -8.39 -3.03 -5.74
CA LEU A 6 -7.17 -3.09 -6.52
C LEU A 6 -6.73 -4.54 -6.67
N LYS A 7 -6.67 -5.04 -7.91
CA LYS A 7 -6.22 -6.40 -8.19
C LYS A 7 -4.71 -6.43 -8.45
N ILE A 8 -3.97 -7.15 -7.61
CA ILE A 8 -2.52 -7.32 -7.72
C ILE A 8 -2.21 -8.82 -7.64
N ASP A 9 -1.52 -9.38 -8.65
CA ASP A 9 -1.16 -10.80 -8.71
C ASP A 9 -2.31 -11.77 -8.37
N SER A 10 -3.49 -11.49 -8.93
CA SER A 10 -4.74 -12.25 -8.70
C SER A 10 -5.35 -12.16 -7.30
N GLN A 11 -4.87 -11.26 -6.45
CA GLN A 11 -5.46 -10.95 -5.14
C GLN A 11 -6.15 -9.59 -5.16
N ASP A 12 -7.29 -9.50 -4.49
CA ASP A 12 -8.06 -8.27 -4.38
C ASP A 12 -7.71 -7.54 -3.08
N TYR A 13 -7.19 -6.32 -3.22
CA TYR A 13 -6.85 -5.43 -2.12
C TYR A 13 -7.93 -4.35 -2.00
N HIS A 14 -8.43 -4.14 -0.79
CA HIS A 14 -9.24 -2.95 -0.53
C HIS A 14 -8.30 -1.75 -0.42
N THR A 15 -8.57 -0.73 -1.23
CA THR A 15 -7.74 0.48 -1.31
C THR A 15 -8.56 1.75 -1.13
N TRP A 16 -7.92 2.76 -0.54
CA TRP A 16 -8.48 4.11 -0.38
C TRP A 16 -7.43 5.16 -0.69
N ALA A 17 -7.77 6.08 -1.59
CA ALA A 17 -7.04 7.34 -1.71
C ALA A 17 -7.33 8.22 -0.48
N PHE A 18 -6.31 8.92 0.02
CA PHE A 18 -6.49 9.90 1.08
C PHE A 18 -5.49 11.05 0.97
N THR A 19 -5.80 12.15 1.64
CA THR A 19 -4.90 13.29 1.82
C THR A 19 -4.84 13.65 3.30
N SER A 20 -3.70 14.14 3.76
CA SER A 20 -3.48 14.58 5.15
C SER A 20 -2.44 15.71 5.21
N PRO A 21 -2.30 16.42 6.34
CA PRO A 21 -1.30 17.48 6.48
C PRO A 21 0.14 17.05 6.19
N LYS A 22 0.47 15.76 6.36
CA LYS A 22 1.82 15.21 6.12
C LYS A 22 1.95 14.44 4.80
N ILE A 23 0.83 14.05 4.18
CA ILE A 23 0.79 13.20 2.98
C ILE A 23 -0.18 13.85 2.00
N LYS A 24 0.37 14.54 0.99
CA LYS A 24 -0.43 15.24 0.00
C LYS A 24 -1.27 14.27 -0.84
N ASN A 25 -0.67 13.17 -1.31
CA ASN A 25 -1.35 12.07 -1.99
C ASN A 25 -0.96 10.75 -1.32
N GLY A 26 -1.94 10.08 -0.71
CA GLY A 26 -1.76 8.85 0.02
C GLY A 26 -2.68 7.75 -0.47
N CYS A 27 -2.24 6.51 -0.29
CA CYS A 27 -3.00 5.30 -0.58
C CYS A 27 -2.93 4.38 0.64
N ALA A 28 -4.08 3.97 1.17
CA ALA A 28 -4.18 2.99 2.22
C ALA A 28 -4.66 1.66 1.63
N LEU A 29 -3.97 0.56 1.90
CA LEU A 29 -4.36 -0.77 1.45
C LEU A 29 -4.51 -1.74 2.62
N VAL A 30 -5.49 -2.62 2.52
CA VAL A 30 -5.65 -3.77 3.42
C VAL A 30 -5.43 -5.06 2.62
N PRO A 31 -4.40 -5.86 2.96
CA PRO A 31 -4.10 -7.10 2.27
C PRO A 31 -5.12 -8.20 2.65
N PRO A 32 -5.67 -8.94 1.68
CA PRO A 32 -6.73 -9.92 1.94
C PRO A 32 -6.28 -11.09 2.82
N LEU A 33 -5.01 -11.49 2.71
CA LEU A 33 -4.44 -12.59 3.49
C LEU A 33 -3.98 -12.15 4.89
N ALA A 34 -3.90 -10.84 5.16
CA ALA A 34 -3.43 -10.33 6.43
C ALA A 34 -4.21 -9.05 6.84
N PRO A 35 -5.55 -9.13 6.96
CA PRO A 35 -6.44 -7.97 7.11
C PRO A 35 -6.24 -7.19 8.41
N GLN A 36 -5.49 -7.74 9.36
CA GLN A 36 -5.05 -7.06 10.58
C GLN A 36 -3.98 -5.99 10.34
N HIS A 37 -3.48 -5.82 9.12
CA HIS A 37 -2.49 -4.79 8.78
C HIS A 37 -3.09 -3.72 7.89
N ILE A 38 -2.57 -2.50 8.04
CA ILE A 38 -2.87 -1.38 7.14
C ILE A 38 -1.54 -0.94 6.53
N LEU A 39 -1.52 -0.85 5.20
CA LEU A 39 -0.36 -0.45 4.43
C LEU A 39 -0.60 0.97 3.93
N ILE A 40 0.29 1.89 4.25
CA ILE A 40 0.19 3.30 3.90
C ILE A 40 1.29 3.62 2.91
N LEU A 41 0.92 3.99 1.70
CA LEU A 41 1.84 4.41 0.65
C LEU A 41 1.65 5.90 0.38
N THR A 42 2.76 6.62 0.18
CA THR A 42 2.68 7.96 -0.44
C THR A 42 2.84 7.84 -1.95
N LEU A 43 2.08 8.67 -2.67
CA LEU A 43 2.07 8.75 -4.13
C LEU A 43 2.68 10.07 -4.58
N ASP A 44 3.32 10.06 -5.75
CA ASP A 44 3.64 11.31 -6.46
C ASP A 44 2.37 11.98 -6.99
N ASP A 45 2.43 13.28 -7.31
CA ASP A 45 1.33 14.04 -7.91
C ASP A 45 0.88 13.46 -9.28
N ARG A 46 1.70 12.61 -9.91
CA ARG A 46 1.43 11.98 -11.21
C ARG A 46 1.05 10.51 -11.11
N GLU A 47 1.15 9.89 -9.93
CA GLU A 47 0.82 8.48 -9.74
C GLU A 47 -0.68 8.31 -9.45
N ASP A 48 -1.27 7.29 -10.06
CA ASP A 48 -2.60 6.81 -9.67
C ASP A 48 -2.50 5.77 -8.55
N ILE A 49 -3.62 5.50 -7.89
CA ILE A 49 -3.68 4.50 -6.80
C ILE A 49 -3.38 3.07 -7.26
N TYR A 50 -3.50 2.77 -8.56
CA TYR A 50 -3.28 1.43 -9.10
C TYR A 50 -1.78 1.13 -9.19
N THR A 51 -0.95 2.13 -9.49
CA THR A 51 0.52 2.02 -9.46
C THR A 51 1.06 1.73 -8.06
N ALA A 52 0.37 2.20 -7.02
CA ALA A 52 0.74 1.97 -5.62
C ALA A 52 0.82 0.47 -5.27
N GLY A 53 -0.11 -0.34 -5.80
CA GLY A 53 -0.16 -1.77 -5.55
C GLY A 53 1.07 -2.52 -6.07
N TYR A 54 1.52 -2.22 -7.29
CA TYR A 54 2.70 -2.84 -7.87
C TYR A 54 3.97 -2.50 -7.08
N ARG A 55 4.09 -1.26 -6.60
CA ARG A 55 5.20 -0.83 -5.74
C ARG A 55 5.22 -1.59 -4.41
N LEU A 56 4.06 -1.82 -3.80
CA LEU A 56 3.97 -2.61 -2.57
C LEU A 56 4.53 -4.02 -2.76
N VAL A 57 4.12 -4.72 -3.82
CA VAL A 57 4.62 -6.09 -4.09
C VAL A 57 6.12 -6.09 -4.33
N ASN A 58 6.62 -5.12 -5.11
CA ASN A 58 8.05 -4.97 -5.34
C ASN A 58 8.81 -4.72 -4.01
N TYR A 59 8.30 -3.83 -3.16
CA TYR A 59 8.91 -3.52 -1.87
C TYR A 59 8.98 -4.74 -0.94
N LEU A 60 7.86 -5.47 -0.77
CA LEU A 60 7.82 -6.67 0.05
C LEU A 60 8.76 -7.76 -0.46
N SER A 61 8.84 -7.93 -1.79
CA SER A 61 9.76 -8.85 -2.45
C SER A 61 11.23 -8.49 -2.21
N GLN A 62 11.59 -7.21 -2.37
CA GLN A 62 12.95 -6.73 -2.15
C GLN A 62 13.40 -6.87 -0.68
N MET A 63 12.51 -6.57 0.26
CA MET A 63 12.78 -6.70 1.69
C MET A 63 12.79 -8.17 2.16
N LYS A 64 12.35 -9.11 1.32
CA LYS A 64 12.10 -10.51 1.68
C LYS A 64 11.20 -10.64 2.92
N VAL A 65 10.24 -9.74 3.06
CA VAL A 65 9.31 -9.69 4.20
C VAL A 65 7.97 -10.26 3.79
N THR A 66 7.47 -11.25 4.54
CA THR A 66 6.07 -11.68 4.44
C THR A 66 5.24 -10.85 5.41
N LEU A 67 4.07 -10.36 4.98
CA LEU A 67 3.14 -9.65 5.86
C LEU A 67 2.71 -10.51 7.07
N MET A 68 2.68 -11.82 6.90
CA MET A 68 2.34 -12.80 7.96
C MET A 68 3.36 -12.86 9.09
N ASP A 69 4.60 -12.42 8.84
CA ASP A 69 5.69 -12.44 9.83
C ASP A 69 5.69 -11.19 10.70
N LEU A 70 4.86 -10.19 10.37
CA LEU A 70 4.77 -8.94 11.11
C LEU A 70 3.87 -9.09 12.35
N PRO A 71 4.17 -8.39 13.45
CA PRO A 71 3.26 -8.31 14.59
C PRO A 71 1.87 -7.82 14.16
N ALA A 72 0.81 -8.40 14.73
CA ALA A 72 -0.57 -7.99 14.44
C ALA A 72 -0.76 -6.47 14.63
N ASN A 73 -1.59 -5.85 13.80
CA ASN A 73 -1.84 -4.40 13.81
C ASN A 73 -0.63 -3.53 13.45
N THR A 74 0.43 -4.10 12.88
CA THR A 74 1.52 -3.31 12.30
C THR A 74 0.99 -2.47 11.13
N SER A 75 1.23 -1.17 11.20
CA SER A 75 1.04 -0.25 10.07
C SER A 75 2.38 -0.03 9.37
N LEU A 76 2.46 -0.39 8.09
CA LEU A 76 3.66 -0.15 7.29
C LEU A 76 3.52 1.16 6.53
N TYR A 77 4.54 2.01 6.65
CA TYR A 77 4.64 3.24 5.89
C TYR A 77 5.70 3.11 4.80
N LEU A 78 5.28 3.33 3.56
CA LEU A 78 6.07 3.16 2.37
C LEU A 78 6.16 4.50 1.62
N PRO A 79 7.22 5.28 1.84
CA PRO A 79 7.41 6.53 1.15
C PRO A 79 7.59 6.29 -0.36
N TYR A 80 7.25 7.29 -1.15
CA TYR A 80 7.62 7.34 -2.55
C TYR A 80 9.13 7.51 -2.62
N GLN A 81 9.82 6.46 -3.02
CA GLN A 81 11.23 6.51 -3.37
C GLN A 81 11.29 6.59 -4.89
N ASN A 82 11.50 7.81 -5.39
CA ASN A 82 11.99 8.03 -6.72
C ASN A 82 13.46 7.60 -6.69
N ASP A 83 13.72 6.30 -6.88
CA ASP A 83 15.05 5.89 -7.26
C ASP A 83 15.25 6.44 -8.69
N LEU A 84 16.08 7.49 -8.74
CA LEU A 84 16.54 8.25 -9.91
C LEU A 84 16.68 7.45 -11.21
#